data_AF-A0A7S1MBA6-F1
#
_entry.id   AF-A0A7S1MBA6-F1
#
_cell.length_a   1.000
_cell.length_b   1.000
_cell.length_c   1.000
_cell.angle_alpha   90.00
_cell.angle_beta   90.00
_cell.angle_gamma   90.00
#
_symmetry.space_group_name_H-M   'P 1'
#
loop_
_entity.id
_entity.type
_entity.pdbx_description
1 polymer ?
#
loop_
_entity_poly.entity_id
_entity_poly.type
_entity_poly.pdbx_seq_one_letter_code
_entity_poly.pdbx_strand_id
1 'polypeptide(L)'
;PVAVGLVGDLLRQTLQLLNRLELRELLEPIDRKLPDDPAGAAAICAAVLAAIAAVLFTASALLSRFFGTTTTGRGLPSVVGYLNGVAMPQWGEWRLVAVKILTTVLTTASGVPMGQFGILVEIGAMIGAMTLVRNRVTLHFDFLKHFRNPRDKRLIVNVGLAAGVTAAFQSPMGGLLVVLELLTSRFPVKFAAYVFTGCV
;
A
#
# COMPACT_ATOMS: atom_id res chain seq x y z
N PRO A 1 -2.09 -7.77 11.65
CA PRO A 1 -1.23 -8.80 11.01
C PRO A 1 -1.88 -9.46 9.78
N VAL A 2 -2.80 -10.42 9.95
CA VAL A 2 -3.26 -11.31 8.86
C VAL A 2 -3.87 -10.56 7.67
N ALA A 3 -4.78 -9.61 7.92
CA ALA A 3 -5.39 -8.83 6.83
C ALA A 3 -4.37 -7.98 6.06
N VAL A 4 -3.36 -7.43 6.75
CA VAL A 4 -2.31 -6.61 6.12
C VAL A 4 -1.32 -7.48 5.35
N GLY A 5 -0.99 -8.67 5.88
CA GLY A 5 -0.18 -9.68 5.21
C GLY A 5 -0.85 -10.19 3.94
N LEU A 6 -2.15 -10.54 3.99
CA LEU A 6 -2.92 -10.94 2.81
C LEU A 6 -2.97 -9.84 1.75
N VAL A 7 -3.17 -8.58 2.14
CA VAL A 7 -3.14 -7.45 1.19
C VAL A 7 -1.75 -7.27 0.60
N GLY A 8 -0.70 -7.44 1.40
CA GLY A 8 0.70 -7.39 0.95
C GLY A 8 1.05 -8.49 -0.04
N ASP A 9 0.66 -9.73 0.25
CA ASP A 9 0.87 -10.88 -0.62
C ASP A 9 0.03 -10.79 -1.89
N LEU A 10 -1.22 -10.35 -1.78
CA LEU A 10 -2.08 -10.10 -2.94
C LEU A 10 -1.48 -9.01 -3.83
N LEU A 11 -1.02 -7.89 -3.26
CA LEU A 11 -0.35 -6.85 -4.03
C LEU A 11 0.89 -7.43 -4.73
N ARG A 12 1.75 -8.16 -4.01
CA ARG A 12 2.97 -8.76 -4.55
C ARG A 12 2.70 -9.77 -5.66
N GLN A 13 1.71 -10.66 -5.47
CA GLN A 13 1.30 -11.64 -6.47
C GLN A 13 0.70 -10.98 -7.70
N THR A 14 -0.20 -10.01 -7.52
CA THR A 14 -0.83 -9.28 -8.64
C THR A 14 0.25 -8.60 -9.48
N LEU A 15 1.25 -8.01 -8.83
CA LEU A 15 2.34 -7.32 -9.50
C LEU A 15 3.33 -8.27 -10.20
N GLN A 16 3.67 -9.39 -9.57
CA GLN A 16 4.52 -10.40 -10.21
C GLN A 16 3.84 -11.04 -11.41
N LEU A 17 2.53 -11.25 -11.34
CA LEU A 17 1.73 -11.74 -12.46
C LEU A 17 1.65 -10.70 -13.56
N LEU A 18 1.38 -9.44 -13.22
CA LEU A 18 1.25 -8.37 -14.22
C LEU A 18 2.56 -8.11 -14.95
N ASN A 19 3.69 -8.03 -14.23
CA ASN A 19 5.01 -7.85 -14.84
C ASN A 19 5.40 -9.06 -15.72
N ARG A 20 5.00 -10.28 -15.34
CA ARG A 20 5.23 -11.48 -16.16
C ARG A 20 4.31 -11.57 -17.38
N LEU A 21 3.07 -11.12 -17.26
CA LEU A 21 2.10 -11.10 -18.36
C LEU A 21 2.45 -10.01 -19.37
N GLU A 22 2.83 -8.81 -18.91
CA GLU A 22 3.30 -7.74 -19.79
C GLU A 22 4.54 -8.17 -20.57
N LEU A 23 5.53 -8.79 -19.92
CA LEU A 23 6.70 -9.32 -20.62
C LEU A 23 6.35 -10.44 -21.61
N ARG A 24 5.38 -11.31 -21.33
CA ARG A 24 5.05 -12.46 -22.21
C ARG A 24 4.13 -12.11 -23.38
N GLU A 25 3.02 -11.44 -23.13
CA GLU A 25 2.05 -11.07 -24.16
C GLU A 25 2.60 -10.01 -25.12
N LEU A 26 3.54 -9.18 -24.68
CA LEU A 26 4.17 -8.19 -25.55
C LEU A 26 5.33 -8.78 -26.35
N LEU A 27 6.16 -9.69 -25.80
CA LEU A 27 7.25 -10.32 -26.56
C LEU A 27 6.75 -11.32 -27.63
N GLU A 28 5.69 -12.10 -27.38
CA GLU A 28 5.19 -13.11 -28.33
C GLU A 28 4.84 -12.58 -29.73
N PRO A 29 4.06 -11.48 -29.89
CA PRO A 29 3.75 -10.95 -31.20
C PRO A 29 4.91 -10.19 -31.86
N ILE A 30 5.90 -9.75 -31.07
CA ILE A 30 7.10 -9.03 -31.54
C ILE A 30 8.13 -10.02 -32.09
N ASP A 31 8.41 -11.10 -31.36
CA ASP A 31 9.35 -12.17 -31.76
C ASP A 31 8.93 -12.82 -33.08
N ARG A 32 7.61 -12.88 -33.31
CA ARG A 32 7.02 -13.48 -34.52
C ARG A 32 7.03 -12.57 -35.76
N LYS A 33 7.24 -11.26 -35.59
CA LYS A 33 7.13 -10.25 -36.67
C LYS A 33 8.45 -9.59 -37.05
N LEU A 34 9.57 -10.02 -36.47
CA LEU A 34 10.87 -9.38 -36.64
C LEU A 34 11.36 -9.46 -38.10
N PRO A 35 11.44 -8.34 -38.84
CA PRO A 35 12.21 -8.23 -40.08
C PRO A 35 13.69 -8.01 -39.72
N ASP A 36 14.62 -8.34 -40.62
CA ASP A 36 16.09 -8.37 -40.40
C ASP A 36 16.77 -7.03 -39.98
N ASP A 37 16.01 -5.95 -39.71
CA ASP A 37 16.50 -4.66 -39.23
C ASP A 37 16.26 -4.45 -37.71
N PRO A 38 17.28 -4.65 -36.85
CA PRO A 38 17.11 -4.71 -35.39
C PRO A 38 16.74 -3.37 -34.74
N ALA A 39 17.06 -2.23 -35.38
CA ALA A 39 16.87 -0.91 -34.79
C ALA A 39 15.43 -0.37 -34.95
N GLY A 40 14.80 -0.58 -36.11
CA GLY A 40 13.46 -0.07 -36.42
C GLY A 40 12.36 -0.84 -35.69
N ALA A 41 12.50 -2.18 -35.60
CA ALA A 41 11.57 -3.02 -34.87
C ALA A 41 11.58 -2.70 -33.36
N ALA A 42 12.77 -2.51 -32.77
CA ALA A 42 12.91 -2.14 -31.37
C ALA A 42 12.25 -0.79 -31.04
N ALA A 43 12.37 0.20 -31.93
CA ALA A 43 11.75 1.52 -31.76
C ALA A 43 10.21 1.46 -31.76
N ILE A 44 9.61 0.68 -32.66
CA ILE A 44 8.16 0.50 -32.72
C ILE A 44 7.65 -0.23 -31.46
N CYS A 45 8.39 -1.24 -30.99
CA CYS A 45 8.05 -1.97 -29.78
C CYS A 45 8.10 -1.07 -28.53
N ALA A 46 9.16 -0.27 -28.41
CA ALA A 46 9.28 0.70 -27.32
C ALA A 46 8.16 1.76 -27.35
N ALA A 47 7.76 2.21 -28.54
CA ALA A 47 6.67 3.18 -28.69
C ALA A 47 5.31 2.59 -28.27
N VAL A 48 5.00 1.34 -28.64
CA VAL A 48 3.76 0.66 -28.23
C VAL A 48 3.74 0.42 -26.72
N LEU A 49 4.85 -0.03 -26.14
CA LEU A 49 5.00 -0.21 -24.69
C LEU A 49 4.81 1.10 -23.93
N ALA A 50 5.44 2.18 -24.40
CA ALA A 50 5.30 3.51 -23.81
C ALA A 50 3.86 4.02 -23.90
N ALA A 51 3.14 3.75 -24.99
CA ALA A 51 1.75 4.13 -25.13
C ALA A 51 0.83 3.37 -24.15
N ILE A 52 1.01 2.06 -23.99
CA ILE A 52 0.24 1.25 -23.03
C ILE A 52 0.53 1.71 -21.59
N ALA A 53 1.80 1.89 -21.25
CA ALA A 53 2.22 2.44 -19.96
C ALA A 53 1.57 3.80 -19.67
N ALA A 54 1.56 4.71 -20.65
CA ALA A 54 0.94 6.02 -20.52
C ALA A 54 -0.58 5.93 -20.27
N VAL A 55 -1.28 5.01 -20.96
CA VAL A 55 -2.72 4.78 -20.74
C VAL A 55 -3.00 4.25 -19.33
N LEU A 56 -2.22 3.28 -18.85
CA LEU A 56 -2.37 2.73 -17.50
C LEU A 56 -2.08 3.77 -16.41
N PHE A 57 -1.02 4.56 -16.59
CA PHE A 57 -0.64 5.61 -15.66
C PHE A 57 -1.70 6.71 -15.59
N THR A 58 -2.19 7.16 -16.75
CA THR A 58 -3.25 8.18 -16.82
C THR A 58 -4.56 7.67 -16.22
N ALA A 59 -4.93 6.40 -16.44
CA ALA A 59 -6.08 5.78 -15.79
C ALA A 59 -5.94 5.77 -14.26
N SER A 60 -4.77 5.41 -13.73
CA SER A 60 -4.48 5.46 -12.28
C SER A 60 -4.57 6.88 -11.71
N ALA A 61 -4.02 7.86 -12.42
CA ALA A 61 -4.05 9.27 -12.02
C ALA A 61 -5.48 9.82 -12.01
N LEU A 62 -6.29 9.48 -13.02
CA LEU A 62 -7.71 9.84 -13.07
C LEU A 62 -8.48 9.21 -11.92
N LEU A 63 -8.30 7.91 -11.68
CA LEU A 63 -8.95 7.20 -10.57
C LEU A 63 -8.62 7.84 -9.22
N SER A 64 -7.35 8.16 -8.97
CA SER A 64 -6.91 8.86 -7.76
C SER A 64 -7.57 10.23 -7.64
N ARG A 65 -7.67 10.98 -8.75
CA ARG A 65 -8.30 12.30 -8.78
C ARG A 65 -9.81 12.25 -8.51
N PHE A 66 -10.51 11.23 -9.03
CA PHE A 66 -11.95 11.07 -8.82
C PHE A 66 -12.32 10.79 -7.36
N PHE A 67 -11.54 9.97 -6.65
CA PHE A 67 -11.79 9.64 -5.25
C PHE A 67 -11.16 10.63 -4.24
N GLY A 68 -10.53 11.70 -4.75
CA GLY A 68 -9.96 12.79 -3.96
C GLY A 68 -8.46 12.66 -3.69
N THR A 69 -7.82 13.79 -3.35
CA THR A 69 -6.37 13.91 -3.13
C THR A 69 -5.83 13.09 -1.94
N THR A 70 -6.72 12.56 -1.11
CA THR A 70 -6.40 11.67 0.01
C THR A 70 -5.92 10.29 -0.46
N THR A 71 -6.29 9.87 -1.68
CA THR A 71 -5.83 8.61 -2.28
C THR A 71 -4.40 8.71 -2.83
N THR A 72 -3.92 9.91 -3.10
CA THR A 72 -2.58 10.15 -3.64
C THR A 72 -1.51 9.55 -2.72
N GLY A 73 -0.57 8.82 -3.32
CA GLY A 73 0.47 8.05 -2.64
C GLY A 73 1.44 8.93 -1.85
N ARG A 74 1.06 9.26 -0.61
CA ARG A 74 1.91 9.99 0.35
C ARG A 74 2.85 9.07 1.10
N GLY A 75 2.44 7.84 1.34
CA GLY A 75 3.21 6.82 2.04
C GLY A 75 3.37 7.12 3.52
N LEU A 76 4.55 6.84 4.06
CA LEU A 76 4.88 6.96 5.48
C LEU A 76 4.73 8.39 6.06
N PRO A 77 5.10 9.48 5.36
CA PRO A 77 4.82 10.85 5.83
C PRO A 77 3.36 11.11 6.18
N SER A 78 2.44 10.46 5.47
CA SER A 78 0.99 10.54 5.74
C SER A 78 0.66 9.99 7.12
N VAL A 79 1.23 8.82 7.47
CA VAL A 79 1.02 8.17 8.77
C VAL A 79 1.64 8.98 9.89
N VAL A 80 2.86 9.47 9.69
CA VAL A 80 3.54 10.34 10.65
C VAL A 80 2.71 11.60 10.91
N GLY A 81 2.19 12.24 9.86
CA GLY A 81 1.28 13.38 9.99
C GLY A 81 0.01 13.04 10.79
N TYR A 82 -0.62 11.91 10.50
CA TYR A 82 -1.81 11.45 11.23
C TYR A 82 -1.53 11.23 12.72
N LEU A 83 -0.40 10.59 13.04
CA LEU A 83 0.00 10.32 14.43
C LEU A 83 0.39 11.60 15.17
N ASN A 84 0.97 12.58 14.47
CA ASN A 84 1.22 13.93 14.99
C ASN A 84 -0.07 14.76 15.20
N GLY A 85 -1.23 14.24 14.79
CA GLY A 85 -2.52 14.87 15.04
C GLY A 85 -3.07 15.68 13.87
N VAL A 86 -2.47 15.58 12.67
CA VAL A 86 -3.04 16.16 11.45
C VAL A 86 -4.34 15.44 11.12
N ALA A 87 -5.43 16.20 11.04
CA ALA A 87 -6.73 15.67 10.67
C ALA A 87 -6.68 15.17 9.22
N MET A 88 -6.82 13.85 9.03
CA MET A 88 -6.94 13.25 7.70
C MET A 88 -8.37 12.74 7.50
N PRO A 89 -9.23 13.49 6.77
CA PRO A 89 -10.56 13.02 6.43
C PRO A 89 -10.46 11.72 5.60
N GLN A 90 -11.47 10.85 5.70
CA GLN A 90 -11.60 9.59 4.93
C GLN A 90 -10.62 8.44 5.26
N TRP A 91 -9.65 8.61 6.17
CA TRP A 91 -8.74 7.52 6.58
C TRP A 91 -9.44 6.31 7.22
N GLY A 92 -10.66 6.50 7.72
CA GLY A 92 -11.50 5.43 8.26
C GLY A 92 -12.39 4.74 7.22
N GLU A 93 -12.31 5.10 5.93
CA GLU A 93 -13.18 4.56 4.88
C GLU A 93 -12.51 3.41 4.13
N TRP A 94 -13.16 2.24 4.12
CA TRP A 94 -12.69 1.07 3.37
C TRP A 94 -12.56 1.32 1.87
N ARG A 95 -13.43 2.20 1.33
CA ARG A 95 -13.41 2.59 -0.08
C ARG A 95 -12.08 3.22 -0.46
N LEU A 96 -11.52 4.05 0.43
CA LEU A 96 -10.25 4.73 0.19
C LEU A 96 -9.09 3.72 0.13
N VAL A 97 -9.08 2.73 1.03
CA VAL A 97 -8.08 1.66 1.02
C VAL A 97 -8.17 0.83 -0.26
N ALA A 98 -9.38 0.45 -0.68
CA ALA A 98 -9.59 -0.31 -1.91
C ALA A 98 -9.13 0.46 -3.15
N VAL A 99 -9.48 1.74 -3.26
CA VAL A 99 -9.03 2.60 -4.36
C VAL A 99 -7.51 2.74 -4.35
N LYS A 100 -6.90 2.92 -3.18
CA LYS A 100 -5.45 3.08 -3.04
C LYS A 100 -4.67 1.82 -3.47
N ILE A 101 -5.21 0.64 -3.15
CA ILE A 101 -4.66 -0.63 -3.67
C ILE A 101 -4.78 -0.65 -5.20
N LEU A 102 -5.96 -0.34 -5.75
CA LEU A 102 -6.19 -0.37 -7.20
C LEU A 102 -5.30 0.62 -7.97
N THR A 103 -5.19 1.87 -7.50
CA THR A 103 -4.31 2.87 -8.12
C THR A 103 -2.85 2.45 -8.05
N THR A 104 -2.43 1.82 -6.95
CA THR A 104 -1.04 1.33 -6.82
C THR A 104 -0.77 0.20 -7.79
N VAL A 105 -1.71 -0.74 -7.95
CA VAL A 105 -1.59 -1.83 -8.94
C VAL A 105 -1.50 -1.25 -10.35
N LEU A 106 -2.39 -0.32 -10.73
CA LEU A 106 -2.38 0.32 -12.05
C LEU A 106 -1.11 1.15 -12.31
N THR A 107 -0.60 1.85 -11.30
CA THR A 107 0.65 2.61 -11.47
C THR A 107 1.86 1.70 -11.61
N THR A 108 1.95 0.63 -10.81
CA THR A 108 3.07 -0.31 -10.96
C THR A 108 2.95 -1.13 -12.25
N ALA A 109 1.73 -1.40 -12.73
CA ALA A 109 1.47 -1.97 -14.07
C ALA A 109 2.08 -1.12 -15.17
N SER A 110 1.97 0.21 -15.08
CA SER A 110 2.54 1.09 -16.09
C SER A 110 4.08 1.04 -16.19
N GLY A 111 4.78 0.23 -15.38
CA GLY A 111 6.23 0.13 -15.37
C GLY A 111 6.95 1.35 -14.82
N VAL A 112 6.20 2.33 -14.29
CA VAL A 112 6.76 3.55 -13.70
C VAL A 112 7.49 3.19 -12.41
N PRO A 113 8.74 3.65 -12.21
CA PRO A 113 9.50 3.39 -10.99
C PRO A 113 8.82 4.09 -9.81
N MET A 114 8.02 3.34 -9.06
CA MET A 114 7.25 3.85 -7.94
C MET A 114 7.50 3.02 -6.67
N GLY A 115 7.72 3.71 -5.54
CA GLY A 115 7.98 3.08 -4.24
C GLY A 115 6.73 2.51 -3.59
N GLN A 116 6.31 1.30 -3.96
CA GLN A 116 5.12 0.61 -3.43
C GLN A 116 5.18 0.30 -1.93
N PHE A 117 6.38 0.14 -1.37
CA PHE A 117 6.55 -0.20 0.06
C PHE A 117 5.96 0.87 0.98
N GLY A 118 6.13 2.15 0.64
CA GLY A 118 5.58 3.25 1.42
C GLY A 118 4.05 3.24 1.46
N ILE A 119 3.40 2.77 0.39
CA ILE A 119 1.94 2.66 0.31
C ILE A 119 1.43 1.47 1.10
N LEU A 120 2.15 0.34 1.10
CA LEU A 120 1.78 -0.82 1.89
C LEU A 120 1.80 -0.51 3.39
N VAL A 121 2.78 0.27 3.81
CA VAL A 121 2.93 0.79 5.17
C VAL A 121 1.75 1.73 5.52
N GLU A 122 1.38 2.63 4.61
CA GLU A 122 0.22 3.52 4.80
C GLU A 122 -1.11 2.74 4.86
N ILE A 123 -1.30 1.72 4.01
CA ILE A 123 -2.47 0.83 4.03
C ILE A 123 -2.57 0.08 5.37
N GLY A 124 -1.45 -0.43 5.89
CA GLY A 124 -1.41 -1.07 7.22
C GLY A 124 -1.89 -0.14 8.33
N ALA A 125 -1.44 1.12 8.31
CA ALA A 125 -1.88 2.13 9.26
C ALA A 125 -3.36 2.51 9.10
N MET A 126 -3.87 2.63 7.86
CA MET A 126 -5.28 2.88 7.58
C MET A 126 -6.17 1.73 8.08
N ILE A 127 -5.77 0.47 7.86
CA ILE A 127 -6.49 -0.70 8.38
C ILE A 127 -6.53 -0.65 9.92
N GLY A 128 -5.42 -0.31 10.58
CA GLY A 128 -5.38 -0.10 12.03
C GLY A 128 -6.27 1.07 12.50
N ALA A 129 -6.36 2.15 11.73
CA ALA A 129 -7.28 3.25 12.05
C ALA A 129 -8.75 2.84 11.89
N MET A 130 -9.05 2.00 10.90
CA MET A 130 -10.40 1.52 10.58
C MET A 130 -10.97 0.54 11.61
N THR A 131 -10.15 -0.33 12.20
CA THR A 131 -10.62 -1.29 13.22
C THR A 131 -11.25 -0.60 14.43
N LEU A 132 -10.89 0.65 14.68
CA LEU A 132 -11.41 1.46 15.78
C LEU A 132 -12.63 2.33 15.41
N VAL A 133 -12.96 2.48 14.13
CA VAL A 133 -14.06 3.33 13.67
C VAL A 133 -15.37 2.52 13.62
N ARG A 134 -16.18 2.75 14.65
CA ARG A 134 -17.45 2.09 15.03
C ARG A 134 -18.51 1.80 13.95
N ASN A 135 -18.54 2.39 12.76
CA ASN A 135 -19.84 2.62 12.12
C ASN A 135 -20.22 1.84 10.85
N ARG A 136 -19.48 0.81 10.43
CA ARG A 136 -19.81 0.07 9.18
C ARG A 136 -19.63 -1.44 9.22
N VAL A 137 -18.83 -1.99 10.12
CA VAL A 137 -18.67 -3.46 10.23
C VAL A 137 -19.58 -3.96 11.34
N THR A 138 -20.57 -4.76 10.95
CA THR A 138 -21.62 -5.45 11.73
C THR A 138 -21.07 -6.46 12.75
N LEU A 139 -19.98 -6.13 13.45
CA LEU A 139 -19.40 -6.95 14.49
C LEU A 139 -19.47 -6.16 15.80
N HIS A 140 -20.56 -6.42 16.55
CA HIS A 140 -20.79 -5.92 17.91
C HIS A 140 -19.78 -6.56 18.89
N PHE A 141 -18.51 -6.17 18.80
CA PHE A 141 -17.54 -6.49 19.85
C PHE A 141 -17.55 -5.38 20.88
N ASP A 142 -18.31 -5.57 21.96
CA ASP A 142 -18.40 -4.62 23.09
C ASP A 142 -17.04 -4.31 23.73
N PHE A 143 -16.05 -5.19 23.57
CA PHE A 143 -14.68 -5.02 24.03
C PHE A 143 -13.94 -3.83 23.39
N LEU A 144 -14.23 -3.50 22.12
CA LEU A 144 -13.57 -2.38 21.43
C LEU A 144 -14.01 -1.00 21.95
N LYS A 145 -15.09 -0.92 22.74
CA LYS A 145 -15.54 0.34 23.34
C LYS A 145 -14.53 0.91 24.35
N HIS A 146 -13.71 0.05 24.97
CA HIS A 146 -12.68 0.46 25.95
C HIS A 146 -11.45 1.11 25.30
N PHE A 147 -11.14 0.82 24.02
CA PHE A 147 -9.97 1.34 23.30
C PHE A 147 -10.21 2.67 22.57
N ARG A 148 -11.16 3.49 23.06
CA ARG A 148 -11.53 4.78 22.46
C ARG A 148 -10.61 5.94 22.87
N ASN A 149 -9.63 5.69 23.75
CA ASN A 149 -8.67 6.69 24.16
C ASN A 149 -7.77 7.08 22.97
N PRO A 150 -7.46 8.36 22.73
CA PRO A 150 -6.47 8.76 21.73
C PRO A 150 -5.13 8.02 21.85
N ARG A 151 -4.74 7.60 23.06
CA ARG A 151 -3.54 6.75 23.29
C ARG A 151 -3.67 5.38 22.63
N ASP A 152 -4.79 4.70 22.86
CA ASP A 152 -5.05 3.36 22.32
C ASP A 152 -5.22 3.40 20.80
N LYS A 153 -5.82 4.49 20.29
CA LYS A 153 -5.93 4.73 18.86
C LYS A 153 -4.57 4.86 18.18
N ARG A 154 -3.66 5.63 18.78
CA ARG A 154 -2.27 5.73 18.28
C ARG A 154 -1.56 4.37 18.36
N LEU A 155 -1.78 3.61 19.43
CA LEU A 155 -1.19 2.27 19.58
C LEU A 155 -1.62 1.33 18.46
N ILE A 156 -2.92 1.23 18.16
CA ILE A 156 -3.44 0.31 17.14
C ILE A 156 -3.01 0.73 15.74
N VAL A 157 -2.93 2.04 15.47
CA VAL A 157 -2.39 2.55 14.19
C VAL A 157 -0.90 2.22 14.05
N ASN A 158 -0.11 2.35 15.13
CA ASN A 158 1.29 1.95 15.15
C ASN A 158 1.47 0.44 14.93
N VAL A 159 0.61 -0.39 15.52
CA VAL A 159 0.61 -1.84 15.29
C VAL A 159 0.26 -2.16 13.82
N GLY A 160 -0.74 -1.47 13.24
CA GLY A 160 -1.12 -1.62 11.84
C GLY A 160 0.01 -1.21 10.88
N LEU A 161 0.69 -0.10 11.19
CA LEU A 161 1.88 0.33 10.46
C LEU A 161 2.99 -0.71 10.51
N ALA A 162 3.31 -1.20 11.71
CA ALA A 162 4.34 -2.22 11.92
C ALA A 162 4.04 -3.47 11.09
N ALA A 163 2.79 -3.92 11.10
CA ALA A 163 2.33 -5.04 10.28
C ALA A 163 2.47 -4.75 8.78
N GLY A 164 2.27 -3.50 8.33
CA GLY A 164 2.50 -3.08 6.95
C GLY A 164 3.97 -3.12 6.55
N VAL A 165 4.86 -2.67 7.44
CA VAL A 165 6.32 -2.77 7.24
C VAL A 165 6.76 -4.23 7.22
N THR A 166 6.24 -5.06 8.13
CA THR A 166 6.54 -6.49 8.15
C THR A 166 6.00 -7.20 6.92
N ALA A 167 4.82 -6.84 6.40
CA ALA A 167 4.32 -7.38 5.12
C ALA A 167 5.19 -6.95 3.92
N ALA A 168 5.76 -5.75 3.96
CA ALA A 168 6.64 -5.23 2.92
C ALA A 168 8.00 -5.95 2.90
N PHE A 169 8.63 -6.11 4.07
CA PHE A 169 10.02 -6.56 4.21
C PHE A 169 10.17 -7.98 4.78
N GLN A 170 9.06 -8.65 5.11
CA GLN A 170 9.03 -9.99 5.71
C GLN A 170 9.89 -10.10 6.97
N SER A 171 10.01 -9.00 7.73
CA SER A 171 10.80 -8.92 8.96
C SER A 171 9.98 -8.30 10.08
N PRO A 172 9.65 -9.05 11.15
CA PRO A 172 8.93 -8.52 12.29
C PRO A 172 9.78 -7.52 13.08
N MET A 173 11.09 -7.76 13.18
CA MET A 173 12.03 -6.86 13.85
C MET A 173 12.19 -5.55 13.09
N GLY A 174 12.20 -5.58 11.75
CA GLY A 174 12.22 -4.38 10.92
C GLY A 174 10.97 -3.52 11.14
N GLY A 175 9.78 -4.14 11.22
CA GLY A 175 8.53 -3.43 11.51
C GLY A 175 8.54 -2.76 12.89
N LEU A 176 9.02 -3.45 13.91
CA LEU A 176 9.18 -2.90 15.26
C LEU A 176 10.14 -1.70 15.24
N LEU A 177 11.34 -1.86 14.69
CA LEU A 177 12.36 -0.81 14.69
C LEU A 177 11.89 0.46 13.97
N VAL A 178 11.22 0.34 12.83
CA VAL A 178 10.69 1.49 12.07
C VAL A 178 9.65 2.26 12.90
N VAL A 179 8.79 1.58 13.63
CA VAL A 179 7.82 2.23 14.53
C VAL A 179 8.53 2.92 15.69
N LEU A 180 9.56 2.27 16.24
CA LEU A 180 10.35 2.82 17.34
C LEU A 180 11.10 4.08 16.93
N GLU A 181 11.72 4.06 15.76
CA GLU A 181 12.50 5.17 15.22
C GLU A 181 11.63 6.38 14.86
N LEU A 182 10.49 6.15 14.21
CA LEU A 182 9.75 7.23 13.56
C LEU A 182 8.59 7.79 14.37
N LEU A 183 8.03 7.02 15.32
CA LEU A 183 6.69 7.32 15.88
C LEU A 183 6.60 7.25 17.40
N THR A 184 7.65 6.81 18.09
CA THR A 184 7.66 6.78 19.55
C THR A 184 8.80 7.57 20.16
N SER A 185 8.46 8.63 20.88
CA SER A 185 9.42 9.38 21.70
C SER A 185 9.68 8.73 23.06
N ARG A 186 8.88 7.74 23.46
CA ARG A 186 9.03 6.99 24.72
C ARG A 186 8.91 5.50 24.44
N PHE A 187 9.79 4.71 25.07
CA PHE A 187 9.94 3.27 24.83
C PHE A 187 9.46 2.41 26.00
N PRO A 188 8.15 2.30 26.27
CA PRO A 188 7.67 1.33 27.25
C PRO A 188 7.74 -0.08 26.65
N VAL A 189 8.37 -1.01 27.38
CA VAL A 189 8.53 -2.43 26.97
C VAL A 189 7.20 -3.08 26.59
N LYS A 190 6.12 -2.72 27.30
CA LYS A 190 4.76 -3.20 27.00
C LYS A 190 4.27 -2.79 25.60
N PHE A 191 4.59 -1.59 25.16
CA PHE A 191 4.23 -1.11 23.82
C PHE A 191 5.00 -1.89 22.74
N ALA A 192 6.31 -2.07 22.93
CA ALA A 192 7.13 -2.85 22.01
C ALA A 192 6.61 -4.29 21.87
N ALA A 193 6.19 -4.92 22.98
CA ALA A 193 5.58 -6.25 22.96
C ALA A 193 4.27 -6.29 22.15
N TYR A 194 3.39 -5.29 22.28
CA TYR A 194 2.15 -5.22 21.48
C TYR A 194 2.42 -5.01 19.99
N VAL A 195 3.41 -4.19 19.65
CA VAL A 195 3.81 -3.99 18.24
C VAL A 195 4.40 -5.28 17.67
N PHE A 196 5.31 -5.91 18.40
CA PHE A 196 5.96 -7.15 17.98
C PHE A 196 4.95 -8.29 17.78
N THR A 197 4.04 -8.50 18.73
CA THR A 197 2.96 -9.49 18.59
C THR A 197 1.98 -9.19 17.45
N GLY A 198 1.87 -7.95 17.01
CA GLY A 198 1.09 -7.58 15.83
C GLY A 198 1.83 -7.77 14.49
N CYS A 199 3.15 -7.95 14.52
CA CYS A 199 4.00 -8.22 13.36
C CYS A 199 4.20 -9.72 13.10
N VAL A 200 4.26 -10.53 14.16
CA VAL A 200 4.29 -12.00 14.10
C VAL A 200 2.94 -12.54 13.67
#